data_AF-A0A6I9PU24-F1
#
_entry.id   AF-A0A6I9PU24-F1
#
_cell.length_a   1.000
_cell.length_b   1.000
_cell.length_c   1.000
_cell.angle_alpha   90.00
_cell.angle_beta   90.00
_cell.angle_gamma   90.00
#
_symmetry.space_group_name_H-M   'P 1'
#
loop_
_entity.id
_entity.type
_entity.pdbx_description
1 polymer ?
#
loop_
_entity_poly.entity_id
_entity_poly.type
_entity_poly.pdbx_seq_one_letter_code
_entity_poly.pdbx_strand_id
1 'polypeptide(L)'
;MFGLPVDTRRKALKTKTSQNNNAVNPVWDEEPIVFKKVILPTLASLRIAAFEEGGKFIGHRIIPVSAIRPGYRYISLRNEKNQSLVLPAVFVYIEVKDYVPDTFADVIEALSNPIRYVNLLEQRSKQLAALTLEDGEEDAHTEVRLCWL
;
A
#
# COMPACT_ATOMS: atom_id res chain seq x y z
N MET A 1 -16.92 -4.15 2.99
CA MET A 1 -16.17 -5.05 3.90
C MET A 1 -17.01 -5.32 5.14
N PHE A 2 -17.04 -6.58 5.57
CA PHE A 2 -17.69 -7.03 6.81
C PHE A 2 -16.61 -7.54 7.76
N GLY A 3 -16.75 -7.28 9.04
CA GLY A 3 -15.82 -7.75 10.06
C GLY A 3 -16.18 -7.15 11.40
N LEU A 4 -15.18 -6.75 12.19
CA LEU A 4 -15.40 -5.97 13.38
C LEU A 4 -16.13 -4.64 13.04
N PRO A 5 -16.85 -4.01 13.99
CA PRO A 5 -17.52 -2.74 13.75
C PRO A 5 -16.58 -1.65 13.20
N VAL A 6 -15.34 -1.63 13.69
CA VAL A 6 -14.27 -0.72 13.27
C VAL A 6 -13.79 -0.98 11.83
N ASP A 7 -13.73 -2.25 11.43
CA ASP A 7 -13.30 -2.70 10.08
C ASP A 7 -14.44 -2.65 9.06
N THR A 8 -15.68 -2.60 9.53
CA THR A 8 -16.85 -2.63 8.67
C THR A 8 -17.02 -1.30 7.92
N ARG A 9 -17.08 -1.41 6.59
CA ARG A 9 -17.34 -0.28 5.67
C ARG A 9 -18.35 -0.76 4.62
N ARG A 10 -19.58 -0.22 4.68
CA ARG A 10 -20.73 -0.69 3.88
C ARG A 10 -21.24 0.30 2.81
N LYS A 11 -21.26 1.60 3.11
CA LYS A 11 -21.96 2.60 2.27
C LYS A 11 -21.07 3.49 1.41
N ALA A 12 -19.76 3.46 1.61
CA ALA A 12 -18.84 4.45 1.04
C ALA A 12 -18.20 4.04 -0.30
N LEU A 13 -18.48 2.84 -0.81
CA LEU A 13 -17.67 2.23 -1.88
C LEU A 13 -18.59 1.71 -2.98
N LYS A 14 -18.94 2.60 -3.91
CA LYS A 14 -19.73 2.28 -5.10
C LYS A 14 -19.02 2.89 -6.30
N THR A 15 -18.87 2.11 -7.36
CA THR A 15 -18.42 2.63 -8.65
C THR A 15 -19.55 3.39 -9.34
N LYS A 16 -19.20 4.21 -10.33
CA LYS A 16 -20.18 4.84 -11.22
C LYS A 16 -20.92 3.80 -12.04
N THR A 17 -22.12 4.15 -12.49
CA THR A 17 -22.87 3.34 -13.45
C THR A 17 -22.07 3.19 -14.75
N SER A 18 -22.17 2.02 -15.38
CA SER A 18 -21.47 1.73 -16.64
C SER A 18 -21.75 2.79 -17.70
N GLN A 19 -20.70 3.25 -18.39
CA GLN A 19 -20.82 4.20 -19.48
C GLN A 19 -21.62 3.61 -20.65
N ASN A 20 -22.44 4.46 -21.30
CA ASN A 20 -23.19 4.15 -22.52
C ASN A 20 -24.11 2.91 -22.43
N ASN A 21 -24.56 2.55 -21.23
CA ASN A 21 -25.41 1.38 -20.98
C ASN A 21 -24.81 0.06 -21.51
N ASN A 22 -23.48 -0.05 -21.55
CA ASN A 22 -22.79 -1.25 -22.00
C ASN A 22 -22.83 -2.34 -20.90
N ALA A 23 -23.68 -3.35 -21.09
CA ALA A 23 -23.84 -4.47 -20.17
C ALA A 23 -22.93 -5.68 -20.47
N VAL A 24 -22.23 -5.69 -21.60
CA VAL A 24 -21.44 -6.86 -22.06
C VAL A 24 -20.01 -6.81 -21.55
N ASN A 25 -19.35 -5.66 -21.72
CA ASN A 25 -17.96 -5.45 -21.31
C ASN A 25 -17.73 -4.02 -20.78
N PRO A 26 -18.43 -3.61 -19.71
CA PRO A 26 -18.18 -2.33 -19.08
C PRO A 26 -16.75 -2.24 -18.54
N VAL A 27 -16.12 -1.07 -18.73
CA VAL A 27 -14.81 -0.73 -18.17
C VAL A 27 -15.00 0.46 -17.23
N TRP A 28 -14.50 0.31 -16.01
CA TRP A 28 -14.49 1.37 -15.00
C TRP A 28 -13.06 1.84 -14.79
N ASP A 29 -12.79 3.09 -15.17
CA ASP A 29 -11.52 3.77 -14.90
C ASP A 29 -11.72 4.73 -13.73
N GLU A 30 -11.69 4.16 -12.53
CA GLU A 30 -11.95 4.87 -11.27
C GLU A 30 -10.82 4.67 -10.27
N GLU A 31 -10.72 5.60 -9.32
CA GLU A 31 -9.75 5.49 -8.23
C GLU A 31 -9.94 4.19 -7.43
N PRO A 32 -8.83 3.59 -6.96
CA PRO A 32 -8.89 2.35 -6.21
C PRO A 32 -9.64 2.55 -4.89
N ILE A 33 -10.45 1.57 -4.55
CA ILE A 33 -11.13 1.51 -3.26
C ILE A 33 -10.12 1.10 -2.18
N VAL A 34 -9.70 2.07 -1.35
CA VAL A 34 -8.67 1.84 -0.32
C VAL A 34 -9.28 1.57 1.06
N PHE A 35 -8.91 0.44 1.65
CA PHE A 35 -9.16 0.13 3.06
C PHE A 35 -7.89 0.39 3.88
N LYS A 36 -7.71 1.63 4.37
CA LYS A 36 -6.47 2.07 5.02
C LYS A 36 -6.05 1.23 6.22
N LYS A 37 -7.01 0.80 7.04
CA LYS A 37 -6.75 0.05 8.28
C LYS A 37 -7.79 -1.04 8.45
N VAL A 38 -7.32 -2.28 8.57
CA VAL A 38 -8.10 -3.45 8.95
C VAL A 38 -7.46 -4.02 10.21
N ILE A 39 -8.16 -3.98 11.34
CA ILE A 39 -7.65 -4.40 12.64
C ILE A 39 -7.52 -5.92 12.70
N LEU A 40 -8.55 -6.65 12.24
CA LEU A 40 -8.55 -8.10 12.31
C LEU A 40 -8.87 -8.73 10.93
N PRO A 41 -7.86 -8.94 10.07
CA PRO A 41 -8.07 -9.48 8.72
C PRO A 41 -8.60 -10.91 8.71
N THR A 42 -8.37 -11.69 9.77
CA THR A 42 -8.88 -13.07 9.90
C THR A 42 -10.41 -13.14 10.03
N LEU A 43 -11.03 -12.13 10.62
CA LEU A 43 -12.48 -12.02 10.78
C LEU A 43 -13.13 -11.20 9.65
N ALA A 44 -12.32 -10.45 8.90
CA ALA A 44 -12.80 -9.58 7.84
C ALA A 44 -13.07 -10.34 6.52
N SER A 45 -14.14 -9.96 5.84
CA SER A 45 -14.53 -10.46 4.52
C SER A 45 -14.90 -9.31 3.59
N LEU A 46 -14.37 -9.37 2.37
CA LEU A 46 -14.71 -8.47 1.28
C LEU A 46 -15.92 -9.02 0.52
N ARG A 47 -16.93 -8.17 0.30
CA ARG A 47 -18.06 -8.49 -0.57
C ARG A 47 -18.02 -7.56 -1.77
N ILE A 48 -17.95 -8.14 -2.94
CA ILE A 48 -18.11 -7.45 -4.23
C ILE A 48 -19.51 -7.80 -4.72
N ALA A 49 -20.30 -6.81 -5.09
CA ALA A 49 -21.65 -7.01 -5.58
C ALA A 49 -21.89 -6.10 -6.78
N ALA A 50 -22.46 -6.68 -7.84
CA ALA A 50 -22.84 -5.97 -9.05
C ALA A 50 -24.35 -5.74 -9.04
N PHE A 51 -24.74 -4.54 -9.42
CA PHE A 51 -26.12 -4.10 -9.52
C PHE A 51 -26.34 -3.45 -10.89
N GLU A 52 -27.55 -3.60 -11.41
CA GLU A 52 -28.01 -2.93 -12.64
C GLU A 52 -28.47 -1.50 -12.32
N GLU A 53 -28.62 -0.68 -13.36
CA GLU A 53 -29.27 0.63 -13.26
C GLU A 53 -30.71 0.44 -12.74
N GLY A 54 -31.05 1.10 -11.63
CA GLY A 54 -32.31 0.86 -10.89
C GLY A 54 -32.19 -0.06 -9.67
N GLY A 55 -31.00 -0.56 -9.35
CA GLY A 55 -30.72 -1.26 -8.09
C GLY A 55 -31.08 -2.76 -8.09
N LYS A 56 -31.41 -3.31 -9.25
CA LYS A 56 -31.63 -4.75 -9.40
C LYS A 56 -30.33 -5.53 -9.20
N PHE A 57 -30.39 -6.58 -8.41
CA PHE A 57 -29.23 -7.38 -8.04
C PHE A 57 -28.84 -8.34 -9.18
N ILE A 58 -27.59 -8.28 -9.62
CA ILE A 58 -27.05 -9.19 -10.66
C ILE A 58 -26.36 -10.37 -9.98
N GLY A 59 -25.45 -10.09 -9.06
CA GLY A 59 -24.65 -11.11 -8.40
C GLY A 59 -23.65 -10.54 -7.41
N HIS A 60 -23.08 -11.42 -6.60
CA HIS A 60 -22.08 -11.07 -5.60
C HIS A 60 -21.02 -12.14 -5.44
N ARG A 61 -19.90 -11.75 -4.84
CA ARG A 61 -18.89 -12.66 -4.33
C ARG A 61 -18.42 -12.19 -2.96
N ILE A 62 -18.33 -13.14 -2.03
CA ILE A 62 -17.70 -12.93 -0.72
C ILE A 62 -16.34 -13.61 -0.74
N ILE A 63 -15.30 -12.89 -0.33
CA ILE A 63 -13.92 -13.36 -0.27
C ILE A 63 -13.35 -12.97 1.11
N PRO A 64 -12.89 -13.93 1.92
CA PRO A 64 -12.27 -13.62 3.20
C PRO A 64 -10.94 -12.91 2.96
N VAL A 65 -10.64 -11.86 3.74
CA VAL A 65 -9.45 -11.01 3.53
C VAL A 65 -8.17 -11.84 3.65
N SER A 66 -8.13 -12.80 4.56
CA SER A 66 -7.02 -13.75 4.73
C SER A 66 -6.70 -14.62 3.52
N ALA A 67 -7.66 -14.83 2.61
CA ALA A 67 -7.47 -15.66 1.41
C ALA A 67 -7.43 -14.84 0.11
N ILE A 68 -7.49 -13.50 0.20
CA ILE A 68 -7.34 -12.65 -0.97
C ILE A 68 -5.92 -12.77 -1.49
N ARG A 69 -5.80 -13.05 -2.78
CA ARG A 69 -4.52 -13.08 -3.47
C ARG A 69 -4.35 -11.79 -4.26
N PRO A 70 -3.22 -11.07 -4.10
CA PRO A 70 -2.99 -9.83 -4.84
C PRO A 70 -2.82 -10.09 -6.35
N GLY A 71 -2.87 -9.00 -7.13
CA GLY A 71 -2.74 -8.95 -8.58
C GLY A 71 -4.08 -8.85 -9.33
N TYR A 72 -4.00 -8.97 -10.66
CA TYR A 72 -5.16 -8.98 -11.56
C TYR A 72 -5.87 -10.32 -11.54
N ARG A 73 -7.19 -10.31 -11.28
CA ARG A 73 -7.99 -11.54 -11.17
C ARG A 73 -9.41 -11.37 -11.70
N TYR A 74 -9.92 -12.44 -12.30
CA TYR A 74 -11.34 -12.59 -12.57
C TYR A 74 -12.05 -13.15 -11.34
N ILE A 75 -13.18 -12.53 -11.01
CA ILE A 75 -14.06 -12.93 -9.92
C ILE A 75 -15.42 -13.27 -10.51
N SER A 76 -15.71 -14.56 -10.61
CA SER A 76 -17.03 -15.06 -11.03
C SER A 76 -18.07 -14.73 -9.96
N LEU A 77 -19.15 -14.09 -10.39
CA LEU A 77 -20.26 -13.69 -9.53
C LEU A 77 -21.16 -14.90 -9.19
N ARG A 78 -21.85 -14.79 -8.07
CA ARG A 78 -22.79 -15.78 -7.55
C ARG A 78 -24.14 -15.14 -7.28
N ASN A 79 -25.22 -15.92 -7.40
CA ASN A 79 -26.56 -15.45 -7.05
C ASN A 79 -26.74 -15.30 -5.52
N GLU A 80 -27.93 -14.90 -5.07
CA GLU A 80 -28.24 -14.73 -3.64
C GLU A 80 -28.10 -16.01 -2.83
N LYS A 81 -28.37 -17.17 -3.45
CA LYS A 81 -28.18 -18.51 -2.87
C LYS A 81 -26.73 -19.00 -2.96
N ASN A 82 -25.79 -18.12 -3.32
CA ASN A 82 -24.37 -18.42 -3.45
C ASN A 82 -24.04 -19.50 -4.52
N GLN A 83 -24.93 -19.70 -5.50
CA GLN A 83 -24.71 -20.57 -6.65
C GLN A 83 -23.94 -19.81 -7.73
N SER A 84 -22.99 -20.49 -8.39
CA SER A 84 -22.13 -19.88 -9.41
C SER A 84 -22.93 -19.49 -10.64
N LEU A 85 -22.73 -18.26 -11.11
CA LEU A 85 -23.19 -17.82 -12.42
C LEU A 85 -22.08 -18.09 -13.44
N VAL A 86 -22.46 -18.47 -14.67
CA VAL A 86 -21.50 -18.91 -15.70
C VAL A 86 -20.85 -17.72 -16.42
N LEU A 87 -21.64 -16.74 -16.82
CA LEU A 87 -21.20 -15.62 -17.66
C LEU A 87 -20.71 -14.39 -16.86
N PRO A 88 -21.39 -13.92 -15.80
CA PRO A 88 -21.02 -12.65 -15.18
C PRO A 88 -19.80 -12.81 -14.28
N ALA A 89 -18.72 -12.11 -14.66
CA ALA A 89 -17.49 -12.02 -13.91
C ALA A 89 -17.00 -10.57 -13.87
N VAL A 90 -16.31 -10.22 -12.78
CA VAL A 90 -15.67 -8.91 -12.63
C VAL A 90 -14.17 -9.09 -12.69
N PHE A 91 -13.49 -8.30 -13.52
CA PHE A 91 -12.05 -8.23 -13.53
C PHE A 91 -11.58 -7.13 -12.58
N VAL A 92 -10.74 -7.48 -11.61
CA VAL A 92 -10.26 -6.54 -10.59
C VAL A 92 -8.77 -6.65 -10.41
N TYR A 93 -8.14 -5.53 -10.09
CA TYR A 93 -6.81 -5.50 -9.50
C TYR A 93 -6.94 -5.40 -7.98
N ILE A 94 -6.26 -6.29 -7.25
CA ILE A 94 -6.27 -6.27 -5.78
C ILE A 94 -4.85 -6.12 -5.28
N GLU A 95 -4.65 -5.16 -4.39
CA GLU A 95 -3.41 -4.99 -3.66
C GLU A 95 -3.66 -5.29 -2.18
N VAL A 96 -2.80 -6.11 -1.58
CA VAL A 96 -2.84 -6.46 -0.15
C VAL A 96 -1.47 -6.10 0.42
N LYS A 97 -1.46 -5.23 1.42
CA LYS A 97 -0.27 -4.74 2.12
C LYS A 97 -0.49 -4.85 3.62
N ASP A 98 0.60 -5.03 4.35
CA ASP A 98 0.57 -4.97 5.80
C ASP A 98 0.36 -3.52 6.26
N TYR A 99 -0.47 -3.33 7.27
CA TYR A 99 -0.75 -2.01 7.80
C TYR A 99 0.45 -1.50 8.60
N VAL A 100 1.04 -0.41 8.14
CA VAL A 100 2.09 0.34 8.85
C VAL A 100 1.50 1.69 9.27
N PRO A 101 1.50 2.02 10.56
CA PRO A 101 1.15 3.37 11.00
C PRO A 101 2.18 4.40 10.50
N ASP A 102 1.72 5.58 10.12
CA ASP A 102 2.57 6.64 9.56
C ASP A 102 3.73 7.05 10.49
N THR A 103 3.54 6.94 11.81
CA THR A 103 4.57 7.23 12.82
C THR A 103 5.77 6.28 12.78
N PHE A 104 5.61 5.10 12.17
CA PHE A 104 6.66 4.07 12.11
C PHE A 104 7.15 3.82 10.68
N ALA A 105 6.77 4.66 9.71
CA ALA A 105 7.13 4.48 8.31
C ALA A 105 8.65 4.36 8.11
N ASP A 106 9.41 5.31 8.67
CA ASP A 106 10.88 5.34 8.56
C ASP A 106 11.54 4.11 9.20
N VAL A 107 10.99 3.65 10.32
CA VAL A 107 11.50 2.47 11.04
C VAL A 107 11.27 1.20 10.20
N ILE A 108 10.08 1.04 9.62
CA ILE A 108 9.78 -0.11 8.77
C ILE A 108 10.60 -0.07 7.48
N GLU A 109 10.83 1.12 6.89
CA GLU A 109 11.72 1.24 5.73
C GLU A 109 13.14 0.79 6.07
N ALA A 110 13.69 1.25 7.20
CA ALA A 110 15.00 0.82 7.69
C ALA A 110 15.08 -0.69 7.93
N LEU A 111 14.02 -1.30 8.49
CA LEU A 111 13.95 -2.75 8.72
C LEU A 111 13.76 -3.55 7.42
N SER A 112 13.07 -3.00 6.43
CA SER A 112 12.84 -3.66 5.14
C SER A 112 14.12 -3.76 4.30
N ASN A 113 15.04 -2.80 4.46
CA ASN A 113 16.32 -2.79 3.75
C ASN A 113 17.46 -2.27 4.66
N PRO A 114 17.96 -3.13 5.57
CA PRO A 114 18.91 -2.71 6.60
C PRO A 114 20.26 -2.29 6.02
N ILE A 115 20.72 -2.94 4.93
CA ILE A 115 22.00 -2.62 4.29
C ILE A 115 21.96 -1.20 3.72
N ARG A 116 20.88 -0.84 3.02
CA ARG A 116 20.71 0.50 2.47
C ARG A 116 20.69 1.57 3.57
N TYR A 117 20.01 1.30 4.68
CA TYR A 117 19.91 2.22 5.80
C TYR A 117 21.27 2.50 6.46
N VAL A 118 22.04 1.44 6.76
CA VAL A 118 23.39 1.57 7.34
C VAL A 118 24.34 2.31 6.40
N ASN A 119 24.32 1.98 5.10
CA ASN A 119 25.14 2.67 4.11
C ASN A 119 24.82 4.18 4.03
N LEU A 120 23.54 4.54 4.06
CA LEU A 120 23.11 5.94 4.04
C LEU A 120 23.54 6.67 5.32
N LEU A 121 23.45 6.02 6.48
CA LEU A 121 23.92 6.54 7.76
C LEU A 121 25.42 6.81 7.74
N GLU A 122 26.23 5.88 7.24
CA GLU A 122 27.68 6.07 7.09
C GLU A 122 28.01 7.18 6.10
N GLN A 123 27.29 7.30 4.99
CA GLN A 123 27.50 8.38 4.03
C GLN A 123 27.19 9.74 4.67
N ARG A 124 26.08 9.82 5.41
CA ARG A 124 25.68 11.04 6.13
C ARG A 124 26.69 11.41 7.23
N SER A 125 27.21 10.43 7.97
CA SER A 125 28.22 10.69 9.01
C SER A 125 29.55 11.16 8.41
N LYS A 126 30.00 10.57 7.30
CA LYS A 126 31.19 11.00 6.55
C LYS A 126 31.05 12.44 6.02
N GLN A 127 29.89 12.78 5.44
CA GLN A 127 29.60 14.13 4.96
C GLN A 127 29.55 15.17 6.08
N LEU A 128 28.93 14.83 7.21
CA LEU A 128 28.89 15.70 8.39
C LEU A 128 30.29 15.90 8.97
N ALA A 129 31.08 14.83 9.10
CA ALA A 129 32.46 14.91 9.58
C ALA A 129 33.30 15.86 8.71
N ALA A 130 33.17 15.80 7.38
CA ALA A 130 33.88 16.71 6.47
C ALA A 130 33.47 18.19 6.63
N LEU A 131 32.25 18.48 7.08
CA LEU A 131 31.77 19.85 7.37
C LEU A 131 32.15 20.32 8.78
N THR A 132 32.33 19.41 9.73
CA THR A 132 32.70 19.69 11.12
C THR A 132 34.20 19.53 11.38
N LEU A 133 35.01 19.18 10.39
CA LEU A 133 36.45 19.41 10.46
C LEU A 133 36.63 20.92 10.63
N GLU A 134 36.87 21.30 11.88
CA GLU A 134 37.41 22.59 12.25
C GLU A 134 38.63 22.84 11.36
N ASP A 135 38.67 23.99 10.70
CA ASP A 135 39.86 24.58 10.09
C ASP A 135 40.91 24.84 11.20
N GLY A 136 41.53 23.76 11.70
CA GLY A 136 42.30 23.76 12.92
C GLY A 136 43.39 22.68 12.95
N GLU A 137 44.21 22.58 11.89
CA GLU A 137 45.61 22.17 12.02
C GLU A 137 46.42 23.46 11.78
N GLU A 138 46.69 24.25 12.84
CA GLU A 138 47.95 24.23 13.60
C GLU A 138 49.20 24.47 12.73
N ASP A 139 49.38 25.73 12.33
CA ASP A 139 50.70 26.32 12.09
C ASP A 139 51.50 26.33 13.41
N ALA A 140 52.21 25.24 13.74
CA ALA A 140 53.23 25.29 14.79
C ALA A 140 54.40 24.34 14.51
N HIS A 141 55.59 24.94 14.44
CA HIS A 141 56.92 24.34 14.50
C HIS A 141 57.46 23.63 13.23
N THR A 142 57.88 24.44 12.27
CA THR A 142 59.27 24.28 11.79
C THR A 142 60.11 25.39 12.40
N GLU A 143 60.68 25.10 13.57
CA GLU A 143 61.68 25.93 14.22
C GLU A 143 62.88 26.05 13.26
N VAL A 144 62.95 27.17 12.54
CA VAL A 144 64.14 27.56 11.77
C VAL A 144 65.25 27.81 12.79
N ARG A 145 66.06 26.79 13.07
CA ARG A 145 67.36 26.95 13.72
C ARG A 145 68.26 27.78 12.81
N LEU A 146 68.10 29.09 12.90
CA LEU A 146 69.15 30.06 12.62
C LEU A 146 70.21 29.90 13.72
N CYS A 147 71.17 29.00 13.50
CA CYS A 147 72.44 29.07 14.21
C CYS A 147 73.39 29.90 13.36
N TRP A 148 73.50 31.18 13.72
CA TRP A 148 74.65 32.01 13.39
C TRP A 148 75.83 31.58 14.28
N LEU A 149 76.89 31.03 13.66
CA LEU A 149 78.31 31.34 13.87
C LEU A 149 79.16 30.44 12.97
#